data_AF-A0A1X0Q7G0-F1
#
_entry.id   AF-A0A1X0Q7G0-F1
#
_cell.length_a   1.000
_cell.length_b   1.000
_cell.length_c   1.000
_cell.angle_alpha   90.00
_cell.angle_beta   90.00
_cell.angle_gamma   90.00
#
_symmetry.space_group_name_H-M   'P 1'
#
loop_
_entity.id
_entity.type
_entity.pdbx_description
1 polymer ?
#
loop_
_entity_poly.entity_id
_entity_poly.type
_entity_poly.pdbx_seq_one_letter_code
_entity_poly.pdbx_strand_id
1 'polypeptide(L)' 'MSKQLSNELLVVINDDILKGISQRMIAVKRGVSKTTVSNVEFKIDKTSQLYVNIDQEGLKS' A
#
# COMPACT_ATOMS: atom_id res chain seq x y z
N MET A 1 -20.42 3.35 -8.33
CA MET A 1 -19.27 3.23 -9.26
C MET A 1 -17.99 3.49 -8.49
N SER A 2 -17.29 2.46 -8.02
CA SER A 2 -15.94 2.64 -7.48
C SER A 2 -15.02 3.02 -8.65
N LYS A 3 -14.45 4.22 -8.62
CA LYS A 3 -13.38 4.56 -9.55
C LYS A 3 -12.15 3.75 -9.16
N GLN A 4 -11.77 2.81 -10.01
CA GLN A 4 -10.51 2.09 -9.85
C GLN A 4 -9.36 3.08 -10.09
N LEU A 5 -8.37 3.06 -9.20
CA LEU A 5 -7.16 3.87 -9.37
C LEU A 5 -6.35 3.30 -10.54
N SER A 6 -5.69 4.17 -11.30
CA SER A 6 -4.71 3.71 -12.27
C SER A 6 -3.54 3.03 -11.57
N ASN A 7 -2.92 2.06 -12.25
CA ASN A 7 -1.75 1.36 -11.71
C ASN A 7 -0.59 2.33 -11.44
N GLU A 8 -0.39 3.33 -12.29
CA GLU A 8 0.61 4.39 -12.09
C GLU A 8 0.39 5.14 -10.78
N LEU A 9 -0.86 5.52 -10.48
CA LEU A 9 -1.20 6.22 -9.25
C LEU A 9 -1.00 5.34 -8.02
N LEU A 10 -1.28 4.05 -8.11
CA LEU A 10 -1.01 3.09 -7.02
C LEU A 10 0.50 2.98 -6.74
N VAL A 11 1.33 2.82 -7.78
CA VAL A 11 2.79 2.73 -7.63
C VAL A 11 3.36 3.98 -6.97
N VAL A 12 2.87 5.16 -7.39
CA VAL A 12 3.32 6.43 -6.85
C VAL A 12 2.89 6.64 -5.39
N ILE A 13 1.67 6.23 -5.03
CA ILE A 13 1.20 6.26 -3.63
C ILE A 13 2.04 5.30 -2.76
N ASN A 14 2.33 4.09 -3.26
CA ASN A 14 3.18 3.12 -2.57
C ASN A 14 4.57 3.69 -2.28
N ASP A 15 5.21 4.31 -3.28
CA ASP A 15 6.53 4.93 -3.13
C ASP A 15 6.53 6.07 -2.09
N ASP A 16 5.50 6.92 -2.09
CA ASP A 16 5.38 7.99 -1.08
C ASP A 16 5.18 7.40 0.35
N ILE A 17 4.41 6.30 0.50
CA ILE A 17 4.21 5.60 1.79
C ILE A 17 5.54 5.02 2.28
N LEU A 18 6.27 4.32 1.42
CA LEU A 18 7.57 3.72 1.77
C LEU A 18 8.62 4.77 2.15
N LYS A 19 8.48 6.01 1.67
CA LYS A 19 9.30 7.17 2.06
C LYS A 19 8.87 7.80 3.40
N GLY A 20 7.86 7.25 4.07
CA GLY A 20 7.36 7.75 5.36
C GLY A 20 6.56 9.05 5.26
N ILE A 21 6.07 9.41 4.08
CA ILE A 21 5.25 10.62 3.91
C ILE A 21 3.89 10.40 4.56
N SER A 22 3.41 11.36 5.36
CA SER A 22 2.10 11.23 6.01
C SER A 22 0.96 11.05 5.01
N GLN A 23 -0.01 10.18 5.33
CA GLN A 23 -1.17 9.92 4.47
C GLN A 23 -1.91 11.20 4.04
N ARG A 24 -1.99 12.20 4.93
CA ARG A 24 -2.63 13.49 4.64
C ARG A 24 -1.90 14.25 3.54
N MET A 25 -0.56 14.27 3.59
CA MET A 25 0.25 14.93 2.56
C MET A 25 0.12 14.21 1.22
N ILE A 26 0.15 12.88 1.21
CA ILE A 26 -0.04 12.08 -0.01
C ILE A 26 -1.41 12.36 -0.64
N ALA A 27 -2.47 12.37 0.16
CA ALA A 27 -3.83 12.66 -0.30
C ALA A 27 -3.91 14.00 -1.04
N VAL A 28 -3.33 15.05 -0.47
CA VAL A 28 -3.28 16.39 -1.09
C VAL A 28 -2.41 16.37 -2.36
N LYS A 29 -1.19 15.82 -2.28
CA LYS A 29 -0.22 15.78 -3.38
C LYS A 29 -0.73 15.01 -4.60
N ARG A 30 -1.52 13.96 -4.38
CA ARG A 30 -1.98 13.03 -5.43
C ARG A 30 -3.44 13.24 -5.83
N GLY A 31 -4.14 14.20 -5.21
CA GLY A 31 -5.55 14.47 -5.52
C GLY A 31 -6.48 13.30 -5.19
N VAL A 32 -6.18 12.56 -4.12
CA VAL A 32 -6.99 11.41 -3.67
C VAL A 32 -7.48 11.59 -2.24
N SER A 33 -8.46 10.79 -1.84
CA SER A 33 -8.92 10.81 -0.45
C SER A 33 -7.88 10.19 0.49
N LYS A 34 -7.87 10.59 1.76
CA LYS A 34 -7.06 9.93 2.79
C LYS A 34 -7.40 8.43 2.91
N THR A 35 -8.69 8.08 2.78
CA THR A 35 -9.16 6.68 2.78
C THR A 35 -8.53 5.87 1.65
N THR A 36 -8.35 6.48 0.48
CA THR A 36 -7.64 5.85 -0.63
C THR A 36 -6.22 5.48 -0.25
N VAL A 37 -5.47 6.40 0.36
CA VAL A 37 -4.09 6.15 0.80
C VAL A 37 -4.05 5.04 1.85
N SER A 38 -4.96 5.08 2.84
CA SER A 38 -5.03 4.04 3.89
C SER A 38 -5.34 2.66 3.33
N ASN A 39 -6.20 2.56 2.31
CA ASN A 39 -6.51 1.28 1.67
C ASN A 39 -5.32 0.71 0.89
N VAL A 40 -4.45 1.58 0.38
CA VAL A 40 -3.21 1.18 -0.30
C VAL A 40 -2.20 0.67 0.73
N GLU A 41 -1.99 1.43 1.81
CA GLU A 41 -1.10 1.03 2.92
C GLU A 41 -1.51 -0.33 3.52
N PHE A 42 -2.81 -0.51 3.81
CA PHE A 42 -3.33 -1.78 4.32
C PHE A 42 -3.07 -2.98 3.38
N LYS A 43 -3.12 -2.74 2.05
CA LYS A 43 -2.80 -3.80 1.07
C LYS A 43 -1.32 -4.16 1.08
N ILE A 44 -0.43 -3.17 1.22
CA ILE A 44 1.02 -3.41 1.36
C ILE A 44 1.28 -4.26 2.60
N ASP A 45 0.73 -3.88 3.76
CA ASP A 45 0.94 -4.59 5.02
C ASP A 45 0.47 -6.04 4.94
N LYS A 46 -0.71 -6.27 4.34
CA LYS A 46 -1.24 -7.61 4.12
C LYS A 46 -0.36 -8.45 3.19
N THR A 47 0.18 -7.84 2.13
CA THR A 47 1.11 -8.51 1.22
C THR A 47 2.43 -8.84 1.91
N SER A 48 3.00 -7.92 2.69
CA SER A 48 4.23 -8.18 3.46
C SER A 48 4.04 -9.31 4.47
N GLN A 49 2.90 -9.37 5.16
CA GLN A 49 2.58 -10.48 6.07
C GLN A 49 2.48 -11.83 5.34
N LEU A 50 1.96 -11.85 4.11
CA LEU A 50 1.93 -13.08 3.29
C LEU A 50 3.35 -13.57 2.95
N TYR A 51 4.27 -12.67 2.59
CA TYR A 51 5.67 -13.06 2.32
C TYR A 51 6.37 -13.59 3.56
N VAL A 52 6.17 -12.98 4.73
CA VAL A 52 6.76 -13.46 6.00
C VAL A 52 6.24 -14.85 6.40
N ASN A 53 5.00 -15.18 6.06
CA ASN A 53 4.42 -16.49 6.39
C ASN A 53 4.91 -17.62 5.48
N ILE A 54 5.40 -17.34 4.26
CA ILE A 54 5.93 -18.36 3.35
C ILE A 54 7.30 -18.87 3.85
N ASP A 55 8.11 -18.00 4.45
CA ASP A 55 9.45 -18.36 4.96
C ASP A 55 9.41 -19.26 6.21
N GLN A 56 8.25 -19.37 6.89
CA GLN A 56 8.11 -20.20 8.11
C GLN A 56 7.67 -21.65 7.83
N GLU A 57 7.09 -21.93 6.66
CA GLU A 57 6.62 -23.29 6.30
C GLU A 57 7.74 -24.15 5.66
N GLY A 58 8.89 -23.57 5.32
CA GLY A 58 10.03 -24.25 4.67
C GLY A 58 11.06 -24.89 5.62
N LEU A 59 10.87 -24.81 6.94
CA LEU A 59 11.84 -25.33 7.94
C LEU A 59 11.31 -26.49 8.81
N LYS A 60 10.20 -27.11 8.41
CA LYS A 60 9.70 -28.35 9.01
C LYS A 60 9.85 -29.50 8.00
N SER A 61 11.05 -29.97 7.78
CA SER A 61 11.33 -31.26 7.14
C SER A 61 12.60 -31.85 7.73
#